data_AF-A0A7Z9RI05-F1
#
_entry.id   AF-A0A7Z9RI05-F1
#
_cell.length_a   1.000
_cell.length_b   1.000
_cell.length_c   1.000
_cell.angle_alpha   90.00
_cell.angle_beta   90.00
_cell.angle_gamma   90.00
#
_symmetry.space_group_name_H-M   'P 1'
#
loop_
_entity.id
_entity.type
_entity.pdbx_description
1 polymer ?
#
loop_
_entity_poly.entity_id
_entity_poly.type
_entity_poly.pdbx_seq_one_letter_code
_entity_poly.pdbx_strand_id
1 'polypeptide(L)'
;MPRPKSTRVYLRTNRTVYRRLAWLQNNRTNELILGLYGLTGDQPILRYIWPEREIGAADFGSLAHEIGQAKKIDALVDHITCRADGTFQIQTKDYEHTITHDIKRTEPLGPDTKVFLELMIRTDRVSVYAPIDGPPKHPSVRMDVAAEHRVSFHAMFSGVNNDVDSELAATMPKASKNHERIRFHSKTLQGTLMGRQESLPEQTRDASLRGTLLSIKFPVDGKRWHIKSFLFE
;
A
#
# COMPACT_ATOMS: atom_id res chain seq x y z
N MET A 1 5.92 25.55 -13.06
CA MET A 1 6.26 24.89 -11.77
C MET A 1 6.85 23.53 -12.06
N PRO A 2 7.95 23.09 -11.40
CA PRO A 2 8.47 21.75 -11.59
C PRO A 2 7.42 20.71 -11.18
N ARG A 3 7.22 19.67 -12.00
CA ARG A 3 6.30 18.57 -11.68
C ARG A 3 6.72 17.94 -10.34
N PRO A 4 5.80 17.76 -9.37
CA PRO A 4 6.16 17.15 -8.10
C PRO A 4 6.68 15.73 -8.33
N LYS A 5 7.74 15.35 -7.60
CA LYS A 5 8.40 14.05 -7.79
C LYS A 5 7.69 12.99 -6.94
N SER A 6 7.18 11.94 -7.56
CA SER A 6 6.63 10.77 -6.87
C SER A 6 7.70 10.09 -6.00
N THR A 7 7.33 9.69 -4.78
CA THR A 7 8.17 8.87 -3.89
C THR A 7 8.09 7.43 -4.34
N ARG A 8 9.23 6.82 -4.68
CA ARG A 8 9.29 5.44 -5.19
C ARG A 8 9.76 4.48 -4.10
N VAL A 9 9.10 3.35 -3.98
CA VAL A 9 9.45 2.29 -3.04
C VAL A 9 10.17 1.17 -3.77
N TYR A 10 11.33 0.79 -3.27
CA TYR A 10 12.18 -0.26 -3.82
C TYR A 10 12.48 -1.34 -2.79
N LEU A 11 12.48 -2.59 -3.22
CA LEU A 11 13.02 -3.73 -2.48
C LEU A 11 14.49 -3.89 -2.86
N ARG A 12 15.38 -4.04 -1.88
CA ARG A 12 16.81 -4.21 -2.10
C ARG A 12 17.30 -5.54 -1.52
N THR A 13 17.81 -6.40 -2.39
CA THR A 13 18.41 -7.69 -2.03
C THR A 13 19.93 -7.62 -2.13
N ASN A 14 20.64 -8.38 -1.28
CA ASN A 14 22.11 -8.45 -1.24
C ASN A 14 22.80 -7.07 -1.16
N ARG A 15 22.08 -6.05 -0.67
CA ARG A 15 22.48 -4.63 -0.61
C ARG A 15 22.80 -3.95 -1.96
N THR A 16 22.65 -4.65 -3.09
CA THR A 16 23.06 -4.17 -4.41
C THR A 16 21.96 -4.22 -5.45
N VAL A 17 21.02 -5.16 -5.36
CA VAL A 17 20.01 -5.37 -6.41
C VAL A 17 18.68 -4.75 -6.01
N TYR A 18 18.23 -3.77 -6.78
CA TYR A 18 16.97 -3.05 -6.56
C TYR A 18 15.85 -3.61 -7.41
N ARG A 19 14.64 -3.63 -6.85
CA ARG A 19 13.40 -4.05 -7.51
C ARG A 19 12.34 -3.00 -7.26
N ARG A 20 11.59 -2.65 -8.31
CA ARG A 20 10.46 -1.70 -8.20
C ARG A 20 9.32 -2.39 -7.48
N LEU A 21 8.64 -1.65 -6.60
CA LEU A 21 7.49 -2.16 -5.87
C LEU A 21 6.28 -1.24 -6.03
N ALA A 22 6.45 0.02 -5.65
CA ALA A 22 5.37 0.99 -5.70
C ALA A 22 5.91 2.41 -5.93
N TRP A 23 5.00 3.33 -6.25
CA TRP A 23 5.25 4.75 -6.21
C TRP A 23 4.02 5.48 -5.67
N LEU A 24 4.28 6.57 -4.96
CA LEU A 24 3.27 7.39 -4.27
C LEU A 24 3.41 8.83 -4.74
N GLN A 25 2.29 9.46 -5.04
CA GLN A 25 2.21 10.86 -5.45
C GLN A 25 1.00 11.52 -4.80
N ASN A 26 1.17 12.73 -4.28
CA ASN A 26 0.15 13.43 -3.48
C ASN A 26 0.18 14.93 -3.81
N ASN A 27 -0.17 15.21 -5.07
CA ASN A 27 -0.05 16.54 -5.66
C ASN A 27 -1.34 17.36 -5.53
N ARG A 28 -2.44 16.72 -5.13
CA ARG A 28 -3.71 17.38 -4.87
C ARG A 28 -4.04 17.25 -3.39
N THR A 29 -4.73 18.26 -2.86
CA THR A 29 -5.22 18.26 -1.49
C THR A 29 -6.08 17.02 -1.26
N ASN A 30 -5.83 16.32 -0.15
CA ASN A 30 -6.64 15.17 0.28
C ASN A 30 -6.64 13.98 -0.70
N GLU A 31 -5.66 13.89 -1.61
CA GLU A 31 -5.56 12.84 -2.62
C GLU A 31 -4.17 12.19 -2.61
N LEU A 32 -4.16 10.86 -2.66
CA LEU A 32 -2.98 10.03 -2.84
C LEU A 32 -3.16 9.17 -4.09
N ILE A 33 -2.24 9.31 -5.03
CA ILE A 33 -2.10 8.43 -6.17
C ILE A 33 -1.02 7.40 -5.83
N LEU A 34 -1.39 6.13 -5.87
CA LEU A 34 -0.54 4.97 -5.69
C LEU A 34 -0.45 4.21 -7.01
N GLY A 35 0.75 3.98 -7.53
CA GLY A 35 0.96 2.96 -8.54
C GLY A 35 1.76 1.80 -7.97
N LEU A 36 1.39 0.59 -8.36
CA LEU A 36 2.17 -0.61 -8.12
C LEU A 36 2.93 -0.98 -9.39
N TYR A 37 4.06 -1.66 -9.24
CA TYR A 37 4.73 -2.29 -10.36
C TYR A 37 4.32 -3.77 -10.43
N GLY A 38 4.28 -4.30 -11.64
CA GLY A 38 4.09 -5.74 -11.85
C GLY A 38 5.31 -6.51 -11.36
N LEU A 39 5.13 -7.80 -11.10
CA LEU A 39 6.21 -8.71 -10.67
C LEU A 39 7.33 -8.72 -11.70
N THR A 40 7.01 -8.81 -12.99
CA THR A 40 8.01 -8.92 -14.07
C THR A 40 7.99 -7.76 -15.06
N GLY A 41 7.24 -6.70 -14.77
CA GLY A 41 7.02 -5.61 -15.72
C GLY A 41 6.62 -4.31 -15.05
N ASP A 42 6.48 -3.26 -15.86
CA ASP A 42 6.17 -1.92 -15.34
C ASP A 42 4.72 -1.77 -14.88
N GLN A 43 3.80 -2.56 -15.44
CA GLN A 43 2.37 -2.48 -15.16
C GLN A 43 1.90 -3.74 -14.45
N PRO A 44 1.15 -3.60 -13.35
CA PRO A 44 0.55 -4.71 -12.66
C PRO A 44 -0.77 -5.12 -13.33
N ILE A 45 -1.11 -6.41 -13.23
CA ILE A 45 -2.40 -6.96 -13.59
C ILE A 45 -3.20 -7.16 -12.30
N LEU A 46 -4.37 -6.52 -12.19
CA LEU A 46 -5.33 -6.78 -11.13
C LEU A 46 -6.01 -8.13 -11.36
N ARG A 47 -5.64 -9.13 -10.56
CA ARG A 47 -6.18 -10.49 -10.68
C ARG A 47 -7.43 -10.70 -9.87
N TYR A 48 -7.44 -10.25 -8.61
CA TYR A 48 -8.51 -10.54 -7.67
C TYR A 48 -8.91 -9.34 -6.83
N ILE A 49 -10.21 -9.27 -6.51
CA ILE A 49 -10.81 -8.30 -5.60
C ILE A 49 -11.61 -9.05 -4.55
N TRP A 50 -11.34 -8.80 -3.27
CA TRP A 50 -12.18 -9.32 -2.17
C TRP A 50 -13.35 -8.37 -1.90
N PRO A 51 -14.49 -8.87 -1.38
CA PRO A 51 -15.58 -8.02 -0.91
C PRO A 51 -15.09 -7.05 0.15
N GLU A 52 -15.73 -5.89 0.24
CA GLU A 52 -15.48 -4.95 1.33
C GLU A 52 -15.91 -5.61 2.65
N ARG A 53 -15.18 -5.33 3.73
CA ARG A 53 -15.50 -5.80 5.08
C ARG A 53 -15.28 -4.70 6.09
N GLU A 54 -16.06 -4.75 7.16
CA GLU A 54 -15.76 -4.02 8.38
C GLU A 54 -14.88 -4.90 9.28
N ILE A 55 -13.81 -4.33 9.84
CA ILE A 55 -12.89 -5.00 10.75
C ILE A 55 -12.66 -4.16 12.00
N GLY A 56 -12.38 -4.83 13.12
CA GLY A 56 -11.95 -4.18 14.34
C GLY A 56 -10.42 -4.02 14.39
N ALA A 57 -9.96 -3.30 15.42
CA ALA A 57 -8.53 -3.18 15.67
C ALA A 57 -7.83 -4.51 16.03
N ALA A 58 -8.55 -5.49 16.56
CA ALA A 58 -7.93 -6.79 16.86
C ALA A 58 -7.58 -7.59 15.58
N ASP A 59 -8.27 -7.33 14.47
CA ASP A 59 -8.15 -8.10 13.23
C ASP A 59 -6.96 -7.65 12.36
N PHE A 60 -6.21 -6.64 12.81
CA PHE A 60 -5.12 -5.98 12.06
C PHE A 60 -4.04 -6.96 11.56
N GLY A 61 -3.71 -8.00 12.33
CA GLY A 61 -2.59 -8.90 12.05
C GLY A 61 -2.94 -10.21 11.34
N SER A 62 -4.23 -10.53 11.17
CA SER A 62 -4.69 -11.89 10.85
C SER A 62 -5.70 -11.97 9.71
N LEU A 63 -5.82 -10.93 8.89
CA LEU A 63 -6.69 -10.93 7.72
C LEU A 63 -6.34 -12.09 6.76
N ALA A 64 -7.24 -13.08 6.73
CA ALA A 64 -7.17 -14.20 5.81
C ALA A 64 -7.83 -13.82 4.47
N HIS A 65 -7.10 -14.04 3.38
CA HIS A 65 -7.56 -13.81 2.01
C HIS A 65 -7.89 -15.14 1.34
N GLU A 66 -9.07 -15.67 1.61
CA GLU A 66 -9.54 -16.90 0.96
C GLU A 66 -9.89 -16.63 -0.51
N ILE A 67 -9.31 -17.40 -1.43
CA ILE A 67 -9.49 -17.22 -2.87
C ILE A 67 -10.96 -17.37 -3.28
N GLY A 68 -11.69 -18.31 -2.65
CA GLY A 68 -13.09 -18.57 -2.97
C GLY A 68 -14.04 -17.39 -2.72
N GLN A 69 -13.60 -16.39 -1.97
CA GLN A 69 -14.37 -15.17 -1.69
C GLN A 69 -14.03 -14.03 -2.66
N ALA A 70 -13.02 -14.19 -3.52
CA ALA A 70 -12.54 -13.14 -4.40
C ALA A 70 -13.18 -13.19 -5.78
N LYS A 71 -13.47 -12.02 -6.35
CA LYS A 71 -13.86 -11.87 -7.76
C LYS A 71 -12.62 -11.73 -8.64
N LYS A 72 -12.52 -12.53 -9.71
CA LYS A 72 -11.47 -12.41 -10.74
C LYS A 72 -11.79 -11.26 -11.71
N ILE A 73 -10.80 -10.45 -12.08
CA ILE A 73 -10.96 -9.25 -12.93
C ILE A 73 -10.11 -9.31 -14.20
N ASP A 74 -8.81 -9.60 -14.06
CA ASP A 74 -7.84 -9.66 -15.16
C ASP A 74 -7.72 -8.36 -15.98
N ALA A 75 -7.23 -7.29 -15.34
CA ALA A 75 -7.09 -5.97 -15.96
C ALA A 75 -5.71 -5.33 -15.70
N LEU A 76 -5.12 -4.72 -16.72
CA LEU A 76 -3.90 -3.92 -16.58
C LEU A 76 -4.20 -2.60 -15.87
N VAL A 77 -3.54 -2.35 -14.75
CA VAL A 77 -3.77 -1.15 -13.93
C VAL A 77 -2.66 -0.15 -14.13
N ASP A 78 -3.03 1.12 -14.26
CA ASP A 78 -2.08 2.23 -14.29
C ASP A 78 -1.80 2.72 -12.86
N HIS A 79 -2.85 3.12 -12.14
CA HIS A 79 -2.73 3.60 -10.77
C HIS A 79 -4.05 3.48 -10.00
N ILE A 80 -3.95 3.78 -8.72
CA ILE A 80 -5.03 3.82 -7.75
C ILE A 80 -5.05 5.22 -7.15
N THR A 81 -6.17 5.91 -7.25
CA THR A 81 -6.38 7.19 -6.58
C THR A 81 -7.16 6.94 -5.31
N CYS A 82 -6.57 7.22 -4.16
CA CYS A 82 -7.21 7.18 -2.85
C CYS A 82 -7.48 8.61 -2.40
N ARG A 83 -8.73 8.92 -2.11
CA ARG A 83 -9.14 10.19 -1.53
C ARG A 83 -9.34 10.01 -0.04
N ALA A 84 -9.10 11.08 0.69
CA ALA A 84 -9.22 11.08 2.13
C ALA A 84 -10.68 11.12 2.62
N ASP A 85 -11.64 11.25 1.70
CA ASP A 85 -13.07 11.04 1.96
C ASP A 85 -13.48 9.57 1.98
N GLY A 86 -12.57 8.61 1.72
CA GLY A 86 -12.89 7.18 1.66
C GLY A 86 -13.09 6.64 0.24
N THR A 87 -13.19 7.52 -0.75
CA THR A 87 -13.29 7.13 -2.15
C THR A 87 -11.95 6.61 -2.63
N PHE A 88 -11.95 5.49 -3.34
CA PHE A 88 -10.81 5.16 -4.19
C PHE A 88 -11.24 4.69 -5.57
N GLN A 89 -10.37 4.93 -6.53
CA GLN A 89 -10.57 4.60 -7.93
C GLN A 89 -9.35 3.85 -8.43
N ILE A 90 -9.57 2.69 -9.04
CA ILE A 90 -8.54 1.96 -9.77
C ILE A 90 -8.73 2.29 -11.25
N GLN A 91 -7.70 2.89 -11.84
CA GLN A 91 -7.66 3.27 -13.25
C GLN A 91 -6.96 2.18 -14.05
N THR A 92 -7.65 1.57 -15.02
CA THR A 92 -6.99 0.69 -15.99
C THR A 92 -6.24 1.49 -17.04
N LYS A 93 -5.23 0.84 -17.64
CA LYS A 93 -4.30 1.46 -18.60
C LYS A 93 -4.99 1.93 -19.89
N ASP A 94 -5.94 1.16 -20.36
CA ASP A 94 -6.75 1.46 -21.56
C ASP A 94 -7.83 2.52 -21.30
N TYR A 95 -8.03 2.91 -20.03
CA TYR A 95 -9.12 3.77 -19.59
C TYR A 95 -10.53 3.24 -19.92
N GLU A 96 -10.64 1.98 -20.34
CA GLU A 96 -11.92 1.34 -20.66
C GLU A 96 -12.65 0.89 -19.39
N HIS A 97 -11.90 0.64 -18.32
CA HIS A 97 -12.43 0.15 -17.07
C HIS A 97 -11.98 1.05 -15.91
N THR A 98 -12.97 1.53 -15.17
CA THR A 98 -12.73 2.22 -13.90
C THR A 98 -13.44 1.44 -12.81
N ILE A 99 -12.65 0.92 -11.85
CA ILE A 99 -13.23 0.30 -10.66
C ILE A 99 -13.29 1.39 -9.60
N THR A 100 -14.49 1.89 -9.36
CA THR A 100 -14.76 2.90 -8.33
C THR A 100 -15.30 2.23 -7.09
N HIS A 101 -14.82 2.69 -5.95
CA HIS A 101 -15.35 2.35 -4.65
C HIS A 101 -15.53 3.64 -3.86
N ASP A 102 -16.70 3.81 -3.28
CA ASP A 102 -17.07 5.03 -2.57
C ASP A 102 -17.48 4.64 -1.16
N ILE A 103 -16.58 4.90 -0.20
CA ILE A 103 -16.94 5.02 1.20
C ILE A 103 -16.96 6.52 1.46
N LYS A 104 -18.04 7.02 2.06
CA LYS A 104 -18.14 8.43 2.43
C LYS A 104 -17.77 8.63 3.89
N ARG A 105 -16.66 9.32 4.10
CA ARG A 105 -16.31 9.91 5.38
C ARG A 105 -17.33 11.00 5.72
N THR A 106 -17.77 11.00 6.98
CA THR A 106 -18.75 11.94 7.51
C THR A 106 -18.12 13.23 8.06
N GLU A 107 -16.86 13.17 8.50
CA GLU A 107 -16.15 14.31 9.11
C GLU A 107 -15.23 15.05 8.13
N PRO A 108 -15.02 16.37 8.27
CA PRO A 108 -14.04 17.11 7.46
C PRO A 108 -12.61 16.80 7.86
N LEU A 109 -11.68 16.82 6.90
CA LEU A 109 -10.25 16.65 7.12
C LEU A 109 -9.62 17.92 7.68
N GLY A 110 -8.77 17.77 8.69
CA GLY A 110 -8.02 18.89 9.29
C GLY A 110 -6.80 18.43 10.09
N PRO A 111 -6.07 19.38 10.69
CA PRO A 111 -4.88 19.12 11.50
C PRO A 111 -5.08 18.07 12.60
N ASP A 112 -6.28 18.01 13.16
CA ASP A 112 -6.64 17.15 14.30
C ASP A 112 -7.32 15.83 13.88
N THR A 113 -7.49 15.59 12.58
CA THR A 113 -7.99 14.29 12.10
C THR A 113 -7.04 13.18 12.53
N LYS A 114 -7.52 12.18 13.28
CA LYS A 114 -6.72 11.06 13.81
C LYS A 114 -5.99 10.28 12.73
N VAL A 115 -6.66 9.33 12.09
CA VAL A 115 -6.14 8.57 10.94
C VAL A 115 -7.29 8.46 9.96
N PHE A 116 -7.05 8.71 8.68
CA PHE A 116 -8.10 8.72 7.66
C PHE A 116 -7.87 7.74 6.52
N LEU A 117 -6.64 7.23 6.37
CA LEU A 117 -6.28 6.26 5.36
C LEU A 117 -5.12 5.42 5.91
N GLU A 118 -5.21 4.11 5.73
CA GLU A 118 -4.09 3.21 5.89
C GLU A 118 -3.99 2.32 4.63
N LEU A 119 -2.80 2.26 4.05
CA LEU A 119 -2.46 1.34 2.97
C LEU A 119 -1.61 0.22 3.54
N MET A 120 -1.99 -1.01 3.25
CA MET A 120 -1.21 -2.20 3.60
C MET A 120 -0.80 -2.91 2.33
N ILE A 121 0.49 -3.09 2.14
CA ILE A 121 1.02 -3.80 0.99
C ILE A 121 1.85 -4.98 1.49
N ARG A 122 1.43 -6.18 1.11
CA ARG A 122 2.17 -7.42 1.33
C ARG A 122 2.67 -7.93 -0.01
N THR A 123 3.97 -8.06 -0.14
CA THR A 123 4.62 -8.51 -1.37
C THR A 123 4.52 -10.02 -1.53
N ASP A 124 4.79 -10.49 -2.74
CA ASP A 124 5.28 -11.86 -2.94
C ASP A 124 6.74 -11.98 -2.43
N ARG A 125 7.36 -13.13 -2.63
CA ARG A 125 8.80 -13.30 -2.49
C ARG A 125 9.53 -12.22 -3.27
N VAL A 126 10.48 -11.56 -2.61
CA VAL A 126 11.23 -10.45 -3.21
C VAL A 126 11.94 -10.89 -4.49
N SER A 127 12.42 -12.13 -4.56
CA SER A 127 13.09 -12.70 -5.73
C SER A 127 12.23 -12.73 -7.00
N VAL A 128 10.89 -12.72 -6.87
CA VAL A 128 9.94 -12.78 -7.98
C VAL A 128 9.85 -11.43 -8.70
N TYR A 129 10.13 -10.33 -8.00
CA TYR A 129 10.14 -9.00 -8.61
C TYR A 129 11.38 -8.83 -9.50
N ALA A 130 11.17 -8.32 -10.71
CA ALA A 130 12.24 -8.08 -11.67
C ALA A 130 13.24 -7.03 -11.15
N PRO A 131 14.55 -7.29 -11.26
CA PRO A 131 15.55 -6.29 -10.94
C PRO A 131 15.46 -5.11 -11.92
N ILE A 132 15.87 -3.93 -11.46
CA ILE A 132 16.09 -2.80 -12.35
C ILE A 132 17.55 -2.68 -12.73
N ASP A 133 17.77 -2.20 -13.96
CA ASP A 133 19.07 -1.73 -14.38
C ASP A 133 19.31 -0.31 -13.85
N GLY A 134 20.49 -0.11 -13.26
CA GLY A 134 20.92 1.19 -12.75
C GLY A 134 20.37 1.59 -11.38
N PRO A 135 20.70 2.81 -10.93
CA PRO A 135 20.35 3.26 -9.58
C PRO A 135 18.85 3.58 -9.44
N PRO A 136 18.28 3.46 -8.22
CA PRO A 136 16.92 3.90 -7.93
C PRO A 136 16.68 5.36 -8.29
N LYS A 137 15.49 5.66 -8.80
CA LYS A 137 15.08 7.04 -9.05
C LYS A 137 14.67 7.72 -7.75
N HIS A 138 15.18 8.93 -7.49
CA HIS A 138 14.85 9.73 -6.31
C HIS A 138 13.62 10.65 -6.55
N PRO A 139 12.83 10.98 -5.50
CA PRO A 139 12.94 10.50 -4.12
C PRO A 139 12.55 9.03 -4.00
N SER A 140 13.27 8.30 -3.13
CA SER A 140 13.08 6.86 -2.97
C SER A 140 13.11 6.43 -1.50
N VAL A 141 12.28 5.45 -1.19
CA VAL A 141 12.32 4.62 0.01
C VAL A 141 12.89 3.27 -0.41
N ARG A 142 13.87 2.76 0.34
CA ARG A 142 14.46 1.44 0.11
C ARG A 142 14.22 0.53 1.29
N MET A 143 13.87 -0.72 1.01
CA MET A 143 13.68 -1.76 2.00
C MET A 143 14.72 -2.85 1.77
N ASP A 144 15.71 -2.93 2.64
CA ASP A 144 16.64 -4.06 2.67
C ASP A 144 15.89 -5.32 3.06
N VAL A 145 16.01 -6.40 2.29
CA VAL A 145 15.31 -7.66 2.55
C VAL A 145 16.00 -8.82 1.81
N ALA A 146 15.94 -10.02 2.39
CA ALA A 146 16.43 -11.24 1.75
C ALA A 146 15.53 -11.66 0.57
N ALA A 147 16.10 -12.30 -0.45
CA ALA A 147 15.39 -12.59 -1.70
C ALA A 147 14.20 -13.56 -1.51
N GLU A 148 14.33 -14.46 -0.55
CA GLU A 148 13.37 -15.50 -0.19
C GLU A 148 12.27 -15.02 0.77
N HIS A 149 12.41 -13.82 1.34
CA HIS A 149 11.44 -13.24 2.26
C HIS A 149 10.32 -12.49 1.54
N ARG A 150 9.26 -12.21 2.28
CA ARG A 150 8.24 -11.21 1.94
C ARG A 150 8.46 -9.94 2.73
N VAL A 151 7.88 -8.86 2.23
CA VAL A 151 7.75 -7.60 2.96
C VAL A 151 6.28 -7.27 3.11
N SER A 152 5.88 -6.99 4.33
CA SER A 152 4.63 -6.32 4.64
C SER A 152 4.97 -4.89 5.03
N PHE A 153 4.43 -3.89 4.35
CA PHE A 153 4.58 -2.50 4.76
C PHE A 153 3.25 -1.79 4.83
N HIS A 154 3.16 -0.88 5.77
CA HIS A 154 1.97 -0.10 6.03
C HIS A 154 2.33 1.38 5.85
N ALA A 155 1.45 2.12 5.21
CA ALA A 155 1.51 3.58 5.14
C ALA A 155 0.24 4.14 5.77
N MET A 156 0.40 4.91 6.84
CA MET A 156 -0.70 5.49 7.61
C MET A 156 -0.71 7.00 7.47
N PHE A 157 -1.91 7.58 7.34
CA PHE A 157 -2.12 8.98 7.02
C PHE A 157 -3.09 9.66 7.98
N SER A 158 -2.70 10.85 8.45
CA SER A 158 -3.36 11.58 9.53
C SER A 158 -3.30 13.10 9.34
N GLY A 159 -3.97 13.84 10.21
CA GLY A 159 -3.72 15.26 10.45
C GLY A 159 -2.36 15.50 11.13
N VAL A 160 -1.74 16.65 10.88
CA VAL A 160 -0.39 16.99 11.37
C VAL A 160 -0.23 17.02 12.89
N ASN A 161 -1.31 17.17 13.65
CA ASN A 161 -1.26 17.24 15.12
C ASN A 161 -1.31 15.86 15.79
N ASN A 162 -1.51 14.77 15.03
CA ASN A 162 -1.59 13.41 15.57
C ASN A 162 -0.25 12.69 15.50
N ASP A 163 0.06 11.88 16.52
CA ASP A 163 1.26 11.04 16.55
C ASP A 163 1.07 9.76 15.73
N VAL A 164 1.12 9.92 14.41
CA VAL A 164 0.90 8.83 13.45
C VAL A 164 1.99 7.75 13.48
N ASP A 165 3.18 8.07 13.97
CA ASP A 165 4.26 7.07 14.09
C ASP A 165 3.96 6.08 15.20
N SER A 166 3.55 6.57 16.38
CA SER A 166 3.15 5.72 17.50
C SER A 166 1.95 4.85 17.15
N GLU A 167 0.95 5.41 16.47
CA GLU A 167 -0.22 4.66 15.98
C GLU A 167 0.20 3.56 15.00
N LEU A 168 1.07 3.85 14.04
CA LEU A 168 1.57 2.85 13.09
C LEU A 168 2.43 1.77 13.77
N ALA A 169 3.27 2.16 14.72
CA ALA A 169 4.09 1.22 15.49
C ALA A 169 3.21 0.26 16.31
N ALA A 170 2.09 0.75 16.86
CA ALA A 170 1.14 -0.06 17.60
C ALA A 170 0.42 -1.10 16.72
N THR A 171 0.11 -0.76 15.46
CA THR A 171 -0.50 -1.73 14.51
C THR A 171 0.51 -2.72 13.92
N MET A 172 1.81 -2.42 13.99
CA MET A 172 2.90 -3.28 13.52
C MET A 172 3.94 -3.62 14.62
N PRO A 173 3.60 -4.38 15.67
CA PRO A 173 4.43 -4.59 16.87
C PRO A 173 5.75 -5.38 16.67
N LYS A 174 6.13 -5.68 15.42
CA LYS A 174 7.38 -6.37 15.04
C LYS A 174 8.05 -5.75 13.80
N ALA A 175 7.61 -4.56 13.39
CA ALA A 175 8.19 -3.88 12.24
C ALA A 175 9.49 -3.16 12.62
N SER A 176 10.20 -2.68 11.60
CA SER A 176 11.43 -1.94 11.80
C SER A 176 11.19 -0.68 12.63
N LYS A 177 12.13 -0.33 13.53
CA LYS A 177 12.08 0.93 14.28
C LYS A 177 12.17 2.19 13.38
N ASN A 178 12.66 2.03 12.16
CA ASN A 178 12.80 3.14 11.21
C ASN A 178 11.45 3.42 10.54
N HIS A 179 11.07 4.70 10.56
CA HIS A 179 9.88 5.23 9.90
C HIS A 179 10.32 6.08 8.71
N GLU A 180 9.62 5.94 7.59
CA GLU A 180 9.84 6.72 6.39
C GLU A 180 8.70 7.71 6.21
N ARG A 181 8.99 9.01 6.30
CA ARG A 181 7.97 10.06 6.19
C ARG A 181 7.51 10.21 4.75
N ILE A 182 6.20 10.09 4.53
CA ILE A 182 5.57 10.40 3.26
C ILE A 182 5.15 11.87 3.29
N ARG A 183 5.85 12.70 2.52
CA ARG A 183 5.56 14.14 2.46
C ARG A 183 4.32 14.42 1.63
N PHE A 184 3.33 15.09 2.20
CA PHE A 184 2.17 15.62 1.48
C PHE A 184 2.41 17.02 0.96
N HIS A 185 1.76 17.37 -0.16
CA HIS A 185 1.54 18.76 -0.53
C HIS A 185 0.40 19.37 0.30
N SER A 186 0.46 19.21 1.61
CA SER A 186 -0.49 19.74 2.59
C SER A 186 0.27 20.21 3.83
N LYS A 187 -0.19 21.31 4.42
CA LYS A 187 0.28 21.78 5.74
C LYS A 187 -0.50 21.17 6.90
N THR A 188 -1.60 20.48 6.61
CA THR A 188 -2.55 19.98 7.62
C THR A 188 -2.56 18.46 7.72
N LEU A 189 -1.97 17.75 6.74
CA LEU A 189 -1.92 16.29 6.70
C LEU A 189 -0.48 15.78 6.64
N GLN A 190 -0.27 14.58 7.16
CA GLN A 190 1.02 13.88 7.15
C GLN A 190 0.83 12.38 6.86
N GLY A 191 1.92 11.71 6.51
CA GLY A 191 1.94 10.26 6.40
C GLY A 191 3.28 9.68 6.79
N THR A 192 3.23 8.44 7.25
CA THR A 192 4.40 7.68 7.67
C THR A 192 4.28 6.26 7.14
N LEU A 193 5.43 5.66 6.83
CA LEU A 193 5.53 4.30 6.31
C LEU A 193 6.45 3.48 7.19
N MET A 194 6.06 2.24 7.45
CA MET A 194 6.85 1.27 8.20
C MET A 194 6.76 -0.10 7.53
N GLY A 195 7.86 -0.86 7.54
CA GLY A 195 7.95 -2.19 6.96
C GLY A 195 8.35 -3.28 7.96
N ARG A 196 7.83 -4.49 7.74
CA ARG A 196 8.23 -5.74 8.40
C ARG A 196 8.64 -6.75 7.35
N GLN A 197 9.74 -7.46 7.60
CA GLN A 197 10.12 -8.63 6.81
C GLN A 197 9.53 -9.90 7.41
N GLU A 198 9.11 -10.82 6.55
CA GLU A 198 8.51 -12.09 6.95
C GLU A 198 9.24 -13.23 6.24
N SER A 199 9.81 -14.14 7.01
CA SER A 199 10.33 -15.40 6.48
C SER A 199 9.17 -16.29 6.05
N LEU A 200 9.32 -16.95 4.90
CA LEU A 200 8.34 -17.93 4.44
C LEU A 200 8.70 -19.32 4.96
N PRO A 201 7.80 -20.00 5.70
CA PRO A 201 7.97 -21.42 5.98
C PRO A 201 8.08 -22.20 4.66
N GLU A 202 8.97 -23.19 4.61
CA GLU A 202 9.26 -23.96 3.39
C GLU A 202 8.01 -24.62 2.79
N GLN A 203 7.06 -25.02 3.64
CA GLN A 203 5.81 -25.71 3.28
C GLN A 203 4.75 -24.81 2.61
N THR A 204 4.87 -23.49 2.76
CA THR A 204 3.92 -22.50 2.18
C THR A 204 4.38 -21.93 0.83
N ARG A 205 5.51 -22.41 0.29
CA ARG A 205 6.11 -21.85 -0.94
C ARG A 205 5.28 -22.06 -2.20
N ASP A 206 4.43 -23.10 -2.24
CA ASP A 206 3.65 -23.46 -3.44
C ASP A 206 2.15 -23.17 -3.34
N ALA A 207 1.59 -23.00 -2.13
CA ALA A 207 0.15 -22.79 -1.93
C ALA A 207 -0.28 -21.31 -1.79
N SER A 208 0.67 -20.38 -1.71
CA SER A 208 0.35 -18.97 -1.51
C SER A 208 -0.06 -18.27 -2.80
N LEU A 209 -1.08 -17.41 -2.72
CA LEU A 209 -1.41 -16.41 -3.74
C LEU A 209 -0.14 -15.70 -4.25
N ARG A 210 0.11 -15.76 -5.56
CA ARG A 210 1.22 -15.05 -6.18
C ARG A 210 0.85 -13.60 -6.41
N GLY A 211 1.81 -12.70 -6.20
CA GLY A 211 1.63 -11.27 -6.41
C GLY A 211 1.64 -10.40 -5.14
N THR A 212 1.40 -9.12 -5.38
CA THR A 212 1.33 -8.06 -4.38
C THR A 212 -0.11 -7.90 -3.91
N LEU A 213 -0.35 -8.16 -2.63
CA LEU A 213 -1.62 -7.87 -2.01
C LEU A 213 -1.61 -6.42 -1.52
N LEU A 214 -2.54 -5.61 -2.01
CA LEU A 214 -2.84 -4.28 -1.47
C LEU A 214 -4.15 -4.35 -0.69
N SER A 215 -4.17 -3.80 0.51
CA SER A 215 -5.39 -3.49 1.23
C SER A 215 -5.47 -2.00 1.54
N ILE A 216 -6.62 -1.41 1.28
CA ILE A 216 -6.91 -0.02 1.54
C ILE A 216 -7.92 0.02 2.69
N LYS A 217 -7.61 0.80 3.71
CA LYS A 217 -8.39 0.91 4.93
C LYS A 217 -8.83 2.33 5.20
N PHE A 218 -10.07 2.45 5.65
CA PHE A 218 -10.67 3.71 6.05
C PHE A 218 -11.37 3.56 7.40
N PRO A 219 -11.24 4.56 8.30
CA PRO A 219 -11.95 4.52 9.57
C PRO A 219 -13.46 4.64 9.33
N VAL A 220 -14.24 3.84 10.04
CA VAL A 220 -15.70 4.02 10.20
C VAL A 220 -15.96 4.86 11.44
N ASP A 221 -15.28 4.49 12.53
CA ASP A 221 -15.22 5.21 13.78
C ASP A 221 -13.90 4.90 14.49
N GLY A 222 -13.73 5.35 15.74
CA GLY A 222 -12.48 5.17 16.49
C GLY A 222 -12.03 3.73 16.75
N LYS A 223 -12.84 2.71 16.44
CA LYS A 223 -12.50 1.29 16.66
C LYS A 223 -12.73 0.38 15.45
N ARG A 224 -13.48 0.84 14.44
CA ARG A 224 -13.91 0.05 13.29
C ARG A 224 -13.39 0.64 11.99
N TRP A 225 -13.04 -0.24 11.06
CA TRP A 225 -12.43 0.12 9.78
C TRP A 225 -13.11 -0.62 8.65
N HIS A 226 -13.40 0.07 7.55
CA HIS A 226 -13.64 -0.62 6.28
C HIS A 226 -12.30 -1.01 5.67
N ILE A 227 -12.23 -2.22 5.13
CA ILE A 227 -11.10 -2.72 4.36
C ILE A 227 -11.56 -3.23 3.01
N LYS A 228 -10.79 -2.89 1.98
CA LYS A 228 -10.88 -3.50 0.66
C LYS A 228 -9.52 -4.03 0.23
N SER A 229 -9.47 -5.26 -0.25
CA SER A 229 -8.23 -5.93 -0.66
C SER A 229 -8.21 -6.32 -2.13
N PHE A 230 -7.01 -6.27 -2.72
CA PHE A 230 -6.72 -6.45 -4.13
C PHE A 230 -5.44 -7.25 -4.30
N LEU A 231 -5.40 -8.18 -5.26
CA LEU A 231 -4.18 -8.89 -5.64
C LEU A 231 -3.71 -8.46 -7.03
N PHE A 232 -2.46 -8.04 -7.09
CA PHE A 232 -1.78 -7.58 -8.30
C PHE A 232 -0.62 -8.51 -8.66
N GLU A 233 -0.49 -8.87 -9.94
CA GLU A 233 0.66 -9.58 -10.51
C GLU A 233 1.49 -8.70 -11.44
#